data_AF-A0A3B0UR62-F1
#
_entry.id   AF-A0A3B0UR62-F1
#
_cell.length_a   1.000
_cell.length_b   1.000
_cell.length_c   1.000
_cell.angle_alpha   90.00
_cell.angle_beta   90.00
_cell.angle_gamma   90.00
#
_symmetry.space_group_name_H-M   'P 1'
#
loop_
_entity.id
_entity.type
_entity.pdbx_description
1 polymer ?
#
loop_
_entity_poly.entity_id
_entity_poly.type
_entity_poly.pdbx_seq_one_letter_code
_entity_poly.pdbx_strand_id
1 'polypeptide(L)'
;MNWNQLLSSARSGSQTTAQQQERSNFEADYDRIIFSYPFRRLQDKTQVFPLPEQDFVHNRLTHSLEVSSVGRTLGKRAGEKVIERYG
;
A
#
# COMPACT_ATOMS: atom_id res chain seq x y z
N MET A 1 4.53 -19.16 13.90
CA MET A 1 3.73 -18.45 12.87
C MET A 1 4.10 -19.03 11.52
N ASN A 2 3.12 -19.22 10.62
CA ASN A 2 3.38 -19.71 9.26
C ASN A 2 3.38 -18.52 8.28
N TRP A 3 4.56 -18.01 7.92
CA TRP A 3 4.70 -16.84 7.07
C TRP A 3 4.14 -17.03 5.66
N ASN A 4 4.20 -18.25 5.12
CA ASN A 4 3.67 -18.56 3.79
C ASN A 4 2.14 -18.46 3.73
N GLN A 5 1.46 -18.73 4.85
CA GLN A 5 0.02 -18.53 4.96
C GLN A 5 -0.33 -17.04 5.18
N LEU A 6 0.50 -16.31 5.92
CA LEU A 6 0.29 -14.88 6.21
C LEU A 6 0.59 -13.98 5.01
N LEU A 7 1.55 -14.34 4.15
CA LEU A 7 1.98 -13.59 2.97
C LEU A 7 1.44 -14.23 1.67
N SER A 8 0.18 -14.65 1.69
CA SER A 8 -0.46 -15.26 0.51
C SER A 8 -0.71 -14.22 -0.57
N SER A 9 -0.40 -14.58 -1.82
CA SER A 9 -0.76 -13.79 -3.01
C SER A 9 -2.10 -14.20 -3.63
N ALA A 10 -2.82 -15.15 -3.00
CA ALA A 10 -4.11 -15.63 -3.51
C ALA A 10 -5.19 -14.54 -3.39
N ARG A 11 -6.05 -14.45 -4.41
CA ARG A 11 -7.13 -13.46 -4.48
C ARG A 11 -8.46 -14.16 -4.55
N SER A 12 -9.45 -13.63 -3.85
CA SER A 12 -10.82 -14.14 -3.96
C SER A 12 -11.33 -14.04 -5.40
N GLY A 13 -11.83 -15.14 -5.93
CA GLY A 13 -12.36 -15.22 -7.30
C GLY A 13 -11.30 -15.25 -8.42
N SER A 14 -10.00 -15.25 -8.12
CA SER A 14 -8.95 -15.40 -9.13
C SER A 14 -8.53 -16.86 -9.22
N GLN A 15 -8.65 -17.45 -10.41
CA GLN A 15 -7.89 -18.66 -10.72
C GLN A 15 -6.44 -18.24 -10.94
N THR A 16 -5.53 -18.68 -10.08
CA THR A 16 -4.09 -18.39 -10.19
C THR A 16 -3.54 -18.99 -11.48
N THR A 17 -3.57 -18.24 -12.57
CA THR A 17 -2.69 -18.47 -13.70
C THR A 17 -1.33 -17.89 -13.33
N ALA A 18 -0.33 -18.76 -13.22
CA ALA A 18 1.07 -18.37 -13.02
C ALA A 18 1.58 -17.66 -14.28
N GLN A 19 1.17 -16.42 -14.46
CA GLN A 19 1.71 -15.56 -15.51
C GLN A 19 2.94 -14.86 -14.93
N GLN A 20 4.08 -14.98 -15.60
CA GLN A 20 5.28 -14.22 -15.28
C GLN A 20 4.95 -12.73 -15.41
N GLN A 21 4.69 -12.09 -14.27
CA GLN A 21 4.48 -10.66 -14.18
C GLN A 21 5.83 -10.00 -13.88
N GLU A 22 6.13 -8.91 -14.59
CA GLU A 22 7.32 -8.07 -14.34
C GLU A 22 7.31 -7.44 -12.93
N ARG A 23 6.14 -7.41 -12.28
CA ARG A 23 5.93 -6.86 -10.93
C ARG A 23 5.42 -7.96 -10.00
N SER A 24 5.75 -7.87 -8.73
CA SER A 24 5.19 -8.75 -7.70
C SER A 24 3.69 -8.52 -7.53
N ASN A 25 2.97 -9.55 -7.05
CA ASN A 25 1.55 -9.44 -6.74
C ASN A 25 1.23 -8.30 -5.76
N PHE A 26 2.14 -8.01 -4.83
CA PHE A 26 1.99 -6.95 -3.84
C PHE A 26 2.20 -5.55 -4.44
N GLU A 27 3.14 -5.39 -5.39
CA GLU A 27 3.30 -4.14 -6.15
C GLU A 27 2.08 -3.87 -7.03
N ALA A 28 1.54 -4.90 -7.69
CA ALA A 28 0.31 -4.79 -8.46
C ALA A 28 -0.88 -4.36 -7.57
N ASP A 29 -0.93 -4.79 -6.31
CA ASP A 29 -1.97 -4.35 -5.36
C ASP A 29 -1.83 -2.91 -4.93
N TYR A 30 -0.60 -2.48 -4.69
CA TYR A 30 -0.33 -1.07 -4.43
C TYR A 30 -0.83 -0.21 -5.59
N ASP A 31 -0.50 -0.57 -6.83
CA ASP A 31 -0.97 0.14 -8.02
C ASP A 31 -2.50 0.17 -8.11
N ARG A 32 -3.19 -0.95 -7.87
CA ARG A 32 -4.65 -1.01 -7.86
C ARG A 32 -5.25 -0.03 -6.86
N ILE A 33 -4.67 0.08 -5.66
CA ILE A 33 -5.13 1.02 -4.64
C ILE A 33 -4.90 2.46 -5.10
N ILE A 34 -3.66 2.78 -5.52
CA ILE A 34 -3.27 4.14 -5.95
C ILE A 34 -4.15 4.65 -7.08
N PHE A 35 -4.45 3.80 -8.08
CA PHE A 35 -5.24 4.20 -9.23
C PHE A 35 -6.76 4.14 -8.99
N SER A 36 -7.22 3.57 -7.89
CA SER A 36 -8.65 3.40 -7.61
C SER A 36 -9.37 4.74 -7.43
N TYR A 37 -10.61 4.80 -7.92
CA TYR A 37 -11.48 5.96 -7.74
C TYR A 37 -11.69 6.34 -6.25
N PRO A 38 -11.94 5.38 -5.33
CA PRO A 38 -12.05 5.70 -3.90
C PRO A 38 -10.81 6.36 -3.30
N PHE A 39 -9.61 5.93 -3.71
CA PHE A 39 -8.36 6.52 -3.22
C PHE A 39 -8.15 7.95 -3.73
N ARG A 40 -8.44 8.21 -5.01
CA ARG A 40 -8.37 9.57 -5.59
C ARG A 40 -9.30 10.56 -4.89
N ARG A 41 -10.49 10.11 -4.45
CA ARG A 41 -11.43 10.97 -3.68
C ARG A 41 -10.88 11.47 -2.34
N LEU A 42 -9.78 10.90 -1.83
CA LEU A 42 -9.13 11.41 -0.62
C LEU A 42 -8.49 12.80 -0.84
N GLN A 43 -8.27 13.21 -2.10
CA GLN A 43 -7.79 14.56 -2.44
C GLN A 43 -8.75 15.64 -1.93
N ASP A 44 -10.06 15.37 -2.01
CA ASP A 44 -11.12 16.31 -1.61
C ASP A 44 -11.59 16.07 -0.16
N LYS A 45 -10.78 15.39 0.66
CA LYS A 45 -11.08 15.15 2.08
C LYS A 45 -10.10 15.91 2.95
N THR A 46 -10.62 16.85 3.73
CA THR A 46 -9.86 17.57 4.74
C THR A 46 -9.39 16.64 5.85
N GLN A 47 -8.21 16.94 6.38
CA GLN A 47 -7.62 16.16 7.46
C GLN A 47 -8.12 16.62 8.84
N VAL A 48 -8.22 17.92 9.09
CA VAL A 48 -8.71 18.51 10.36
C VAL A 48 -9.24 19.95 10.20
N PHE A 49 -8.63 20.77 9.34
CA PHE A 49 -9.03 22.18 9.12
C PHE A 49 -9.90 22.35 7.85
N PRO A 50 -10.84 23.32 7.81
CA PRO A 50 -11.50 23.71 6.56
C PRO A 50 -10.43 24.16 5.56
N LEU A 51 -10.57 23.78 4.28
CA LEU A 51 -9.60 24.09 3.22
C LEU A 51 -9.37 25.62 3.16
N PRO A 52 -8.18 26.12 3.55
CA PRO A 52 -7.82 27.51 3.31
C PRO A 52 -7.53 27.70 1.81
N GLU A 53 -7.59 28.93 1.32
CA GLU A 53 -7.16 29.30 -0.05
C GLU A 53 -5.65 29.12 -0.31
N GLN A 54 -4.91 28.52 0.62
CA GLN A 54 -3.45 28.35 0.57
C GLN A 54 -3.10 26.93 0.16
N ASP A 55 -2.27 26.81 -0.88
CA ASP A 55 -1.97 25.61 -1.68
C ASP A 55 -1.35 24.40 -0.94
N PHE A 56 -1.07 24.48 0.36
CA PHE A 56 -0.25 23.50 1.09
C PHE A 56 -0.91 22.83 2.30
N VAL A 57 -2.24 22.70 2.31
CA VAL A 57 -2.91 21.90 3.36
C VAL A 57 -2.89 20.42 2.99
N HIS A 58 -2.39 19.59 3.90
CA HIS A 58 -2.40 18.14 3.74
C HIS A 58 -3.85 17.67 3.71
N ASN A 59 -4.28 17.12 2.57
CA ASN A 59 -5.52 16.38 2.47
C ASN A 59 -5.27 14.91 2.85
N ARG A 60 -6.34 14.14 2.99
CA ARG A 60 -6.19 12.72 3.38
C ARG A 60 -5.38 11.91 2.36
N LEU A 61 -5.32 12.34 1.10
CA LEU A 61 -4.54 11.68 0.07
C LEU A 61 -3.04 11.85 0.31
N THR A 62 -2.56 13.09 0.45
CA THR A 62 -1.12 13.36 0.64
C THR A 62 -0.61 12.73 1.92
N HIS A 63 -1.37 12.84 3.01
CA HIS A 63 -1.02 12.18 4.26
C HIS A 63 -0.97 10.64 4.14
N SER A 64 -1.93 10.02 3.45
CA SER A 64 -1.91 8.57 3.24
C SER A 64 -0.69 8.13 2.43
N LEU A 65 -0.27 8.93 1.44
CA LEU A 65 0.95 8.66 0.66
C LEU A 65 2.21 8.77 1.52
N GLU A 66 2.33 9.79 2.36
CA GLU A 66 3.45 9.95 3.31
C GLU A 66 3.53 8.77 4.28
N VAL A 67 2.41 8.40 4.89
CA VAL A 67 2.31 7.25 5.80
C VAL A 67 2.69 5.96 5.07
N SER A 68 2.26 5.77 3.82
CA SER A 68 2.61 4.59 3.03
C SER A 68 4.12 4.50 2.76
N SER A 69 4.79 5.64 2.54
CA SER A 69 6.23 5.72 2.32
C SER A 69 7.02 5.31 3.57
N VAL A 70 6.61 5.81 4.74
CA VAL A 70 7.18 5.39 6.03
C VAL A 70 6.92 3.90 6.27
N GLY A 71 5.69 3.44 6.05
CA GLY A 71 5.28 2.04 6.20
C GLY A 71 6.10 1.09 5.33
N ARG A 72 6.41 1.47 4.08
CA ARG A 72 7.28 0.69 3.18
C ARG A 72 8.67 0.48 3.77
N THR A 73 9.25 1.53 4.35
CA THR A 73 10.58 1.46 4.97
C THR A 73 10.57 0.57 6.22
N LEU A 74 9.54 0.69 7.05
CA LEU A 74 9.36 -0.17 8.23
C LEU A 74 9.16 -1.64 7.83
N GLY A 75 8.30 -1.91 6.84
CA GLY A 75 8.04 -3.25 6.33
C GLY A 75 9.28 -3.92 5.77
N LYS A 76 10.11 -3.18 5.02
CA LYS A 76 11.39 -3.69 4.51
C LYS A 76 12.33 -4.11 5.64
N ARG A 77 12.53 -3.24 6.64
CA ARG A 77 13.39 -3.52 7.81
C ARG A 77 12.88 -4.71 8.63
N ALA A 78 11.57 -4.82 8.81
CA ALA A 78 10.97 -5.97 9.49
C ALA A 78 11.16 -7.26 8.68
N GLY A 79 10.97 -7.21 7.35
CA GLY A 79 11.18 -8.34 6.45
C GLY A 79 12.60 -8.88 6.50
N GLU A 80 13.61 -8.00 6.49
CA GLU A 80 15.02 -8.37 6.64
C GLU A 80 15.25 -9.18 7.94
N LYS A 81 14.65 -8.74 9.06
CA LYS A 81 14.75 -9.44 10.36
C LYS A 81 13.98 -10.76 10.40
N VAL A 82 12.86 -10.86 9.68
CA VAL A 82 12.10 -12.11 9.56
C VAL A 82 12.89 -13.13 8.74
N ILE A 83 13.50 -12.72 7.63
CA ILE A 83 14.35 -13.58 6.80
C ILE A 83 15.58 -14.04 7.60
N GLU A 84 16.25 -13.14 8.33
CA GLU A 84 17.40 -13.50 9.17
C GLU A 84 17.06 -14.57 10.22
N ARG A 85 15.83 -14.56 10.76
CA ARG A 85 15.40 -15.47 11.83
C ARG A 85 14.77 -16.77 11.33
N TYR A 86 14.09 -16.74 10.18
CA TYR A 86 13.22 -17.84 9.71
C TYR A 86 13.38 -18.20 8.23
N GLY A 87 14.15 -17.43 7.47
CA GLY A 87 14.52 -17.76 6.09
C GLY A 87 15.63 -18.81 6.06
#